data_AF-A0AA50DP09-F1
#
_entry.id   AF-A0AA50DP09-F1
#
_cell.length_a   1.000
_cell.length_b   1.000
_cell.length_c   1.000
_cell.angle_alpha   90.00
_cell.angle_beta   90.00
_cell.angle_gamma   90.00
#
_symmetry.space_group_name_H-M   'P 1'
#
loop_
_entity.id
_entity.type
_entity.pdbx_description
1 polymer ?
#
loop_
_entity_poly.entity_id
_entity_poly.type
_entity_poly.pdbx_seq_one_letter_code
_entity_poly.pdbx_strand_id
1 'polypeptide(L)'
;MEDVKQILLREIDTLNREEKRDNKPRFSFTFLKNHPGLWASMYVCYALTVALIFTTEFLGWPAFWGATIFVLLMSGLMLLDVNPRYRFEDIDTLDLRVCYNGEWYYDRTLSEQAVQEILTSSKVTDSVKQGIKKLLSLKGKVDFYDVYHLTWGQKRASTV
;
A
#
# COMPACT_ATOMS: atom_id res chain seq x y z
N MET A 1 -9.38 24.75 9.12
CA MET A 1 -8.58 23.86 8.24
C MET A 1 -7.53 23.08 9.01
N GLU A 2 -6.80 23.70 9.95
CA GLU A 2 -5.89 22.99 10.86
C GLU A 2 -6.57 21.84 11.62
N ASP A 3 -7.81 22.03 12.08
CA ASP A 3 -8.58 20.95 12.74
C ASP A 3 -8.76 19.71 11.83
N VAL A 4 -8.97 19.88 10.52
CA VAL A 4 -9.04 18.74 9.58
C VAL A 4 -7.69 18.04 9.48
N LYS A 5 -6.60 18.81 9.42
CA LYS A 5 -5.23 18.27 9.37
C LYS A 5 -4.94 17.44 10.61
N GLN A 6 -5.30 17.95 11.80
CA GLN A 6 -5.11 17.24 13.06
C GLN A 6 -5.94 15.95 13.15
N ILE A 7 -7.16 15.94 12.63
CA ILE A 7 -8.01 14.73 12.55
C ILE A 7 -7.36 13.69 11.63
N LEU A 8 -6.93 14.10 10.42
CA LEU A 8 -6.29 13.20 9.47
C LEU A 8 -4.95 12.65 9.99
N LEU A 9 -4.14 13.48 10.64
CA LEU A 9 -2.89 13.04 11.29
C LEU A 9 -3.14 12.00 12.38
N ARG A 10 -4.16 12.22 13.22
CA ARG A 10 -4.53 11.29 14.29
C ARG A 10 -5.03 9.96 13.74
N GLU A 11 -5.81 10.00 12.67
CA GLU A 11 -6.30 8.80 11.99
C GLU A 11 -5.12 8.03 11.36
N ILE A 12 -4.20 8.72 10.69
CA ILE A 12 -2.98 8.13 10.13
C ILE A 12 -2.14 7.46 11.22
N ASP A 13 -1.94 8.12 12.37
CA ASP A 13 -1.18 7.54 13.48
C ASP A 13 -1.89 6.33 14.11
N THR A 14 -3.21 6.36 14.19
CA THR A 14 -4.02 5.22 14.65
C THR A 14 -3.87 4.03 13.71
N LEU A 15 -4.02 4.24 12.40
CA LEU A 15 -3.82 3.22 11.36
C LEU A 15 -2.39 2.66 11.39
N ASN A 16 -1.38 3.53 11.47
CA ASN A 16 0.01 3.13 11.56
C ASN A 16 0.28 2.22 12.77
N ARG A 17 -0.36 2.50 13.91
CA ARG A 17 -0.22 1.71 15.14
C ARG A 17 -0.96 0.38 15.02
N GLU A 18 -2.19 0.38 14.54
CA GLU A 18 -3.05 -0.80 14.44
C GLU A 18 -2.53 -1.80 13.41
N GLU A 19 -2.13 -1.32 12.23
CA GLU A 19 -1.56 -2.13 11.14
C GLU A 19 -0.05 -2.39 11.30
N LYS A 20 0.57 -1.89 12.37
CA LYS A 20 2.02 -2.01 12.67
C LYS A 20 2.90 -1.58 11.49
N ARG A 21 2.60 -0.43 10.89
CA ARG A 21 3.30 0.12 9.72
C ARG A 21 4.62 0.76 10.16
N ASP A 22 5.66 -0.06 10.23
CA ASP A 22 6.97 0.31 10.79
C ASP A 22 8.10 0.41 9.76
N ASN A 23 7.79 0.31 8.45
CA ASN A 23 8.77 0.27 7.35
C ASN A 23 9.78 -0.88 7.44
N LYS A 24 9.54 -1.92 8.25
CA LYS A 24 10.46 -3.04 8.38
C LYS A 24 10.05 -4.19 7.47
N PRO A 25 11.02 -4.86 6.81
CA PRO A 25 10.73 -6.09 6.08
C PRO A 25 10.33 -7.19 7.07
N ARG A 26 9.23 -7.86 6.76
CA ARG A 26 8.66 -8.98 7.52
C ARG A 26 8.51 -10.15 6.58
N PHE A 27 8.80 -11.35 7.07
CA PHE A 27 8.47 -12.55 6.34
C PHE A 27 6.95 -12.73 6.36
N SER A 28 6.34 -12.68 5.17
CA SER A 28 4.90 -12.89 4.98
C SER A 28 4.67 -13.94 3.90
N PHE A 29 3.70 -14.81 4.15
CA PHE A 29 3.19 -15.75 3.15
C PHE A 29 2.04 -15.13 2.34
N THR A 30 1.87 -13.81 2.41
CA THR A 30 0.78 -13.07 1.74
C THR A 30 0.86 -13.27 0.24
N PHE A 31 2.05 -13.19 -0.35
CA PHE A 31 2.27 -13.42 -1.77
C PHE A 31 1.84 -14.83 -2.20
N LEU A 32 2.20 -15.86 -1.43
CA LEU A 32 1.83 -17.25 -1.71
C LEU A 32 0.30 -17.46 -1.66
N LYS A 33 -0.38 -16.81 -0.71
CA LYS A 33 -1.84 -16.91 -0.55
C LYS A 33 -2.60 -16.17 -1.65
N ASN A 34 -2.13 -14.97 -2.03
CA ASN A 34 -2.82 -14.11 -2.99
C ASN A 34 -2.51 -14.52 -4.43
N HIS A 35 -1.31 -15.04 -4.69
CA HIS A 35 -0.86 -15.40 -6.04
C HIS A 35 -0.32 -16.84 -6.12
N PRO A 36 -1.11 -17.86 -5.72
CA PRO A 36 -0.64 -19.25 -5.69
C PRO A 36 -0.26 -19.77 -7.10
N GLY A 37 -0.98 -19.34 -8.14
CA GLY A 37 -0.68 -19.71 -9.52
C GLY A 37 0.64 -19.15 -10.04
N LEU A 38 0.97 -17.91 -9.67
CA LEU A 38 2.23 -17.26 -10.07
C LEU A 38 3.41 -17.90 -9.34
N TRP A 39 3.22 -18.25 -8.07
CA TRP A 39 4.22 -18.99 -7.30
C TRP A 39 4.43 -20.40 -7.87
N ALA A 40 3.37 -21.13 -8.18
CA ALA A 40 3.47 -22.46 -8.79
C ALA A 40 4.14 -22.43 -10.18
N SER A 41 3.79 -21.47 -11.03
CA SER A 41 4.37 -21.35 -12.37
C SER A 41 5.87 -21.09 -12.32
N MET A 42 6.35 -20.31 -11.35
CA MET A 42 7.78 -20.10 -11.14
C MET A 42 8.54 -21.42 -10.92
N TYR A 43 8.04 -22.32 -10.06
CA TYR A 43 8.70 -23.61 -9.82
C TYR A 43 8.59 -24.56 -11.02
N VAL A 44 7.49 -24.51 -11.77
CA VAL A 44 7.36 -25.25 -13.04
C VAL A 44 8.40 -24.78 -14.05
N CYS A 45 8.54 -23.47 -14.24
CA CYS A 45 9.57 -22.90 -15.11
C CYS A 45 10.99 -23.24 -14.64
N TYR A 46 11.23 -23.24 -13.33
CA TYR A 46 12.50 -23.67 -12.76
C TYR A 46 12.79 -25.15 -13.05
N ALA A 47 11.81 -26.04 -12.88
CA ALA A 47 11.97 -27.46 -13.19
C ALA A 47 12.32 -27.69 -14.68
N LEU A 48 11.65 -26.97 -15.59
CA LEU A 48 11.97 -26.99 -17.02
C LEU A 48 13.38 -26.47 -17.29
N THR A 49 13.81 -25.43 -16.58
CA THR A 49 15.17 -24.88 -16.69
C THR A 49 16.22 -25.90 -16.23
N VAL A 50 15.97 -26.59 -15.12
CA VAL A 50 16.85 -27.65 -14.62
C VAL A 50 16.96 -28.79 -15.63
N ALA A 51 15.82 -29.22 -16.22
CA ALA A 51 15.84 -30.23 -17.27
C ALA A 51 16.73 -29.81 -18.45
N LEU A 52 16.59 -28.56 -18.92
CA LEU A 52 17.38 -28.02 -20.03
C LEU A 52 18.89 -27.96 -19.72
N ILE A 53 19.24 -27.58 -18.48
CA ILE A 53 20.63 -27.52 -18.02
C ILE A 53 21.30 -28.90 -18.12
N PHE A 54 20.60 -29.97 -17.75
CA PHE A 54 21.15 -31.33 -17.78
C PHE A 54 21.04 -32.02 -19.14
N THR A 55 20.18 -31.55 -20.04
CA THR A 55 20.16 -32.02 -21.44
C THR A 55 21.20 -31.32 -22.33
N THR A 56 21.86 -30.27 -21.83
CA THR A 56 22.82 -29.46 -22.59
C THR A 56 24.25 -29.66 -22.09
N GLU A 57 25.17 -29.99 -22.99
CA GLU A 57 26.54 -30.38 -22.65
C GLU A 57 27.38 -29.26 -22.00
N PHE A 58 27.05 -27.99 -22.23
CA PHE A 58 27.87 -26.84 -21.81
C PHE A 58 27.45 -26.17 -20.48
N LEU A 59 26.25 -26.46 -19.96
CA LEU A 59 25.68 -25.76 -18.79
C LEU A 59 26.07 -26.44 -17.46
N GLY A 60 25.78 -27.74 -17.35
CA GLY A 60 26.22 -28.59 -16.25
C GLY A 60 25.94 -28.05 -14.83
N TRP A 61 26.74 -28.52 -13.87
CA TRP A 61 26.59 -28.19 -12.45
C TRP A 61 26.72 -26.71 -12.07
N PRO A 62 27.61 -25.90 -12.68
CA PRO A 62 27.69 -24.47 -12.35
C PRO A 62 26.41 -23.71 -12.67
N ALA A 63 25.80 -23.98 -13.83
CA ALA A 63 24.56 -23.34 -14.24
C ALA A 63 23.38 -23.75 -13.35
N PHE A 64 23.34 -25.03 -12.94
CA PHE A 64 22.34 -25.53 -12.00
C PHE A 64 22.39 -24.74 -10.69
N TRP A 65 23.55 -24.68 -10.02
CA TRP A 65 23.67 -23.97 -8.74
C TRP A 65 23.38 -22.48 -8.87
N GLY A 66 23.82 -21.83 -9.96
CA GLY A 66 23.50 -20.43 -10.23
C GLY A 66 22.00 -20.18 -10.34
N ALA A 67 21.29 -20.99 -11.14
CA ALA A 67 19.85 -20.90 -11.31
C ALA A 67 19.10 -21.22 -10.01
N THR A 68 19.52 -22.25 -9.26
CA THR A 68 18.92 -22.61 -7.97
C THR A 68 19.05 -21.48 -6.96
N ILE A 69 20.26 -20.93 -6.79
CA ILE A 69 20.51 -19.83 -5.85
C ILE A 69 19.68 -18.61 -6.24
N PHE A 70 19.63 -18.27 -7.53
CA PHE A 70 18.83 -17.16 -8.03
C PHE A 70 17.34 -17.34 -7.71
N VAL A 71 16.76 -18.52 -8.02
CA VAL A 71 15.34 -18.79 -7.74
C VAL A 71 15.06 -18.78 -6.24
N LEU A 72 15.93 -19.36 -5.41
CA LEU A 72 15.77 -19.32 -3.95
C LEU A 72 15.85 -17.90 -3.41
N LEU A 73 16.77 -17.07 -3.92
CA LEU A 73 16.92 -15.68 -3.53
C LEU A 73 15.67 -14.87 -3.93
N MET A 74 15.22 -14.97 -5.18
CA MET A 74 13.98 -14.32 -5.64
C MET A 74 12.76 -14.79 -4.86
N SER A 75 12.65 -16.10 -4.60
CA SER A 75 11.58 -16.67 -3.77
C SER A 75 11.60 -16.10 -2.35
N GLY A 76 12.79 -15.99 -1.75
CA GLY A 76 12.98 -15.38 -0.43
C GLY A 76 12.58 -13.90 -0.41
N LEU A 77 12.95 -13.14 -1.44
CA LEU A 77 12.56 -11.74 -1.56
C LEU A 77 11.05 -11.56 -1.74
N MET A 78 10.37 -12.43 -2.50
CA MET A 78 8.91 -12.39 -2.64
C MET A 78 8.15 -12.75 -1.35
N LEU A 79 8.81 -13.42 -0.41
CA LEU A 79 8.29 -13.67 0.93
C LEU A 79 8.56 -12.49 1.88
N LEU A 80 9.30 -11.47 1.44
CA LEU A 80 9.47 -10.24 2.21
C LEU A 80 8.38 -9.24 1.84
N ASP A 81 7.69 -8.80 2.87
CA ASP A 81 6.63 -7.81 2.80
C ASP A 81 7.00 -6.65 3.72
N VAL A 82 6.81 -5.42 3.25
CA VAL A 82 7.18 -4.21 4.00
C VAL A 82 5.93 -3.39 4.13
N ASN A 83 5.46 -3.08 5.34
CA ASN A 83 4.33 -2.15 5.51
C ASN A 83 4.86 -0.72 5.72
N PRO A 84 4.85 0.15 4.69
CA PRO A 84 5.36 1.50 4.80
C PRO A 84 4.44 2.34 5.67
N ARG A 85 5.03 3.18 6.51
CA ARG A 85 4.30 4.07 7.40
C ARG A 85 3.59 5.15 6.58
N TYR A 86 2.30 5.35 6.84
CA TYR A 86 1.54 6.46 6.27
C TYR A 86 1.97 7.79 6.88
N ARG A 87 1.99 8.83 6.04
CA ARG A 87 2.29 10.21 6.39
C ARG A 87 1.27 11.15 5.73
N PHE A 88 1.06 12.31 6.31
CA PHE A 88 0.10 13.27 5.74
C PHE A 88 0.64 13.89 4.45
N GLU A 89 1.94 14.10 4.39
CA GLU A 89 2.64 14.74 3.27
C GLU A 89 2.59 13.90 1.99
N ASP A 90 2.27 12.61 2.11
CA ASP A 90 2.27 11.65 1.01
C ASP A 90 0.86 11.46 0.38
N ILE A 91 -0.18 12.11 0.91
CA ILE A 91 -1.59 11.92 0.47
C ILE A 91 -1.80 12.25 -1.01
N ASP A 92 -1.15 13.31 -1.52
CA ASP A 92 -1.32 13.77 -2.91
C ASP A 92 -0.16 13.35 -3.83
N THR A 93 0.85 12.65 -3.29
CA THR A 93 2.03 12.23 -4.05
C THR A 93 1.90 10.79 -4.53
N LEU A 94 2.26 10.54 -5.79
CA LEU A 94 2.56 9.18 -6.26
C LEU A 94 3.90 8.73 -5.69
N ASP A 95 3.90 8.20 -4.48
CA ASP A 95 5.09 7.60 -3.88
C ASP A 95 5.21 6.12 -4.29
N LEU A 96 6.32 5.78 -4.95
CA LEU A 96 6.66 4.41 -5.35
C LEU A 96 6.67 3.42 -4.17
N ARG A 97 6.96 3.89 -2.95
CA ARG A 97 6.95 3.07 -1.72
C ARG A 97 5.56 2.53 -1.38
N VAL A 98 4.54 3.33 -1.67
CA VAL A 98 3.13 3.04 -1.39
C VAL A 98 2.53 2.28 -2.59
N CYS A 99 2.96 2.62 -3.82
CA CYS A 99 2.60 1.92 -5.06
C CYS A 99 3.03 0.44 -5.08
N TYR A 100 4.23 0.12 -4.57
CA TYR A 100 4.77 -1.26 -4.61
C TYR A 100 3.90 -2.27 -3.85
N ASN A 101 3.18 -1.81 -2.82
CA ASN A 101 2.26 -2.66 -2.05
C ASN A 101 0.81 -2.56 -2.50
N GLY A 102 0.52 -1.75 -3.52
CA GLY A 102 -0.83 -1.58 -4.06
C GLY A 102 -1.82 -0.89 -3.12
N GLU A 103 -1.35 -0.21 -2.07
CA GLU A 103 -2.20 0.50 -1.12
C GLU A 103 -2.21 1.98 -1.48
N TRP A 104 -3.37 2.62 -1.61
CA TRP A 104 -3.48 4.04 -2.03
C TRP A 104 -4.36 4.83 -1.08
N TYR A 105 -4.00 6.09 -0.79
CA TYR A 105 -4.88 7.01 -0.04
C TYR A 105 -6.23 7.28 -0.70
N TYR A 106 -6.34 6.97 -2.00
CA TYR A 106 -7.59 6.98 -2.77
C TYR A 106 -8.56 5.86 -2.37
N ASP A 107 -8.05 4.76 -1.83
CA ASP A 107 -8.84 3.58 -1.43
C ASP A 107 -8.89 3.39 0.09
N ARG A 108 -8.27 4.31 0.85
CA ARG A 108 -8.30 4.30 2.33
C ARG A 108 -9.45 5.14 2.84
N THR A 109 -10.45 4.45 3.37
CA THR A 109 -11.61 5.03 4.03
C THR A 109 -11.23 5.61 5.39
N LEU A 110 -11.70 6.82 5.71
CA LEU A 110 -11.67 7.31 7.09
C LEU A 110 -12.62 6.48 7.97
N SER A 111 -12.30 6.35 9.25
CA SER A 111 -13.26 5.86 10.24
C SER A 111 -14.49 6.77 10.32
N GLU A 112 -15.62 6.17 10.70
CA GLU A 112 -16.86 6.93 10.93
C GLU A 112 -16.68 8.02 12.00
N GLN A 113 -15.83 7.76 12.99
CA GLN A 113 -15.52 8.72 14.05
C GLN A 113 -14.82 9.96 13.50
N ALA A 114 -13.77 9.78 12.68
CA ALA A 114 -13.06 10.89 12.05
C ALA A 114 -13.99 11.72 11.14
N VAL A 115 -14.86 11.04 10.37
CA VAL A 115 -15.87 11.72 9.53
C VAL A 115 -16.84 12.55 10.37
N GLN A 116 -17.37 11.99 11.46
CA GLN A 116 -18.27 12.70 12.36
C GLN A 116 -17.59 13.89 13.06
N GLU A 117 -16.32 13.75 13.46
CA GLU A 117 -15.55 14.85 14.05
C GLU A 117 -15.36 16.01 13.07
N ILE A 118 -15.11 15.73 11.79
CA ILE A 118 -15.02 16.76 10.74
C ILE A 118 -16.38 17.46 10.54
N LEU A 119 -17.49 16.70 10.53
CA LEU A 119 -18.83 17.27 10.32
C LEU A 119 -19.30 18.13 11.50
N THR A 120 -18.93 17.76 12.72
CA THR A 120 -19.33 18.46 13.96
C THR A 120 -18.41 19.64 14.31
N SER A 121 -17.16 19.65 13.84
CA SER A 121 -16.21 20.73 14.13
C SER A 121 -16.70 22.09 13.62
N SER A 122 -16.74 23.10 14.50
CA SER A 122 -17.15 24.47 14.15
C SER A 122 -16.11 25.22 13.28
N LYS A 123 -14.87 24.71 13.20
CA LYS A 123 -13.77 25.36 12.45
C LYS A 123 -13.57 24.82 11.04
N VAL A 124 -14.43 23.90 10.60
CA VAL A 124 -14.44 23.34 9.25
C VAL A 124 -15.49 24.08 8.43
N THR A 125 -15.10 24.56 7.26
CA THR A 125 -15.97 25.30 6.34
C THR A 125 -17.16 24.44 5.90
N ASP A 126 -18.34 25.06 5.80
CA ASP A 126 -19.57 24.35 5.41
C ASP A 126 -19.48 23.71 4.02
N SER A 127 -18.70 24.28 3.10
CA SER A 127 -18.45 23.69 1.76
C SER A 127 -17.80 22.30 1.85
N VAL A 128 -16.82 22.12 2.74
CA VAL A 128 -16.16 20.83 2.97
C VAL A 128 -17.14 19.84 3.57
N LYS A 129 -17.93 20.26 4.57
CA LYS A 129 -18.95 19.41 5.21
C LYS A 129 -20.02 18.96 4.22
N GLN A 130 -20.48 19.86 3.36
CA GLN A 130 -21.44 19.54 2.30
C GLN A 130 -20.84 18.56 1.29
N GLY A 131 -19.57 18.75 0.91
CA GLY A 131 -18.83 17.81 0.06
C GLY A 131 -18.76 16.40 0.66
N ILE A 132 -18.40 16.30 1.94
CA ILE A 132 -18.35 15.03 2.68
C ILE A 132 -19.72 14.37 2.73
N LYS A 133 -20.78 15.12 3.08
CA LYS A 133 -22.17 14.59 3.09
C LYS A 133 -22.60 14.08 1.71
N LYS A 134 -22.23 14.79 0.64
CA LYS A 134 -22.51 14.37 -0.74
C LYS A 134 -21.79 13.05 -1.06
N LEU A 135 -20.51 12.93 -0.72
CA LEU A 135 -19.74 11.70 -0.94
C LEU A 135 -20.30 10.52 -0.14
N LEU A 136 -20.69 10.73 1.11
CA LEU A 136 -21.39 9.72 1.90
C LEU A 136 -22.70 9.28 1.23
N SER A 137 -23.50 10.21 0.70
CA SER A 137 -24.76 9.87 0.03
C SER A 137 -24.59 9.10 -1.29
N LEU A 138 -23.49 9.34 -2.01
CA LEU A 138 -23.24 8.74 -3.32
C LEU A 138 -22.42 7.44 -3.24
N LYS A 139 -21.36 7.44 -2.43
CA LYS A 139 -20.37 6.36 -2.34
C LYS A 139 -20.55 5.51 -1.08
N GLY A 140 -21.25 6.02 -0.07
CA GLY A 140 -21.39 5.37 1.25
C GLY A 140 -20.16 5.48 2.16
N LYS A 141 -19.04 5.99 1.63
CA LYS A 141 -17.75 6.09 2.33
C LYS A 141 -16.99 7.33 1.87
N VAL A 142 -16.01 7.75 2.66
CA VAL A 142 -15.15 8.91 2.37
C VAL A 142 -13.71 8.52 2.61
N ASP A 143 -12.86 8.75 1.60
CA ASP A 143 -11.45 8.37 1.65
C ASP A 143 -10.56 9.56 2.05
N PHE A 144 -9.31 9.27 2.45
CA PHE A 144 -8.34 10.30 2.86
C PHE A 144 -8.13 11.36 1.80
N TYR A 145 -7.99 10.91 0.54
CA TYR A 145 -7.81 11.82 -0.58
C TYR A 145 -9.03 12.72 -0.82
N ASP A 146 -10.25 12.21 -0.63
CA ASP A 146 -11.48 12.98 -0.83
C ASP A 146 -11.56 14.17 0.15
N VAL A 147 -11.29 13.91 1.43
CA VAL A 147 -11.26 14.96 2.47
C VAL A 147 -10.15 15.95 2.20
N TYR A 148 -8.96 15.45 1.85
CA TYR A 148 -7.82 16.29 1.52
C TYR A 148 -8.13 17.23 0.35
N HIS A 149 -8.65 16.70 -0.75
CA HIS A 149 -8.97 17.46 -1.95
C HIS A 149 -10.10 18.48 -1.70
N LEU A 150 -11.14 18.13 -0.91
CA LEU A 150 -12.18 19.08 -0.52
C LEU A 150 -11.64 20.24 0.33
N THR A 151 -10.59 19.98 1.13
CA THR A 151 -10.05 20.92 2.12
C THR A 151 -8.97 21.82 1.51
N TRP A 152 -8.05 21.27 0.72
CA TRP A 152 -6.88 21.99 0.20
C TRP A 152 -6.78 22.01 -1.34
N GLY A 153 -7.69 21.35 -2.05
CA GLY A 153 -7.71 21.30 -3.51
C GLY A 153 -6.48 20.59 -4.07
N GLN A 154 -5.80 21.23 -5.02
CA GLN A 154 -4.58 20.71 -5.65
C GLN A 154 -3.28 21.24 -5.04
N LYS A 155 -3.33 21.83 -3.84
CA LYS A 155 -2.10 22.17 -3.11
C LYS A 155 -1.34 20.91 -2.74
N ARG A 156 -0.01 20.98 -2.68
CA ARG A 156 0.81 19.85 -2.26
C ARG A 156 0.71 19.62 -0.75
N ALA A 157 0.51 18.39 -0.31
CA ALA A 157 0.31 18.10 1.12
C ALA A 157 1.55 18.46 1.94
N SER A 158 2.74 18.30 1.35
CA SER A 158 4.03 18.74 1.91
C SER A 158 4.15 20.26 2.14
N THR A 159 3.25 21.08 1.57
CA THR A 159 3.29 22.55 1.68
C THR A 159 2.18 23.12 2.56
N VAL A 160 1.38 22.25 3.17
CA VAL A 160 0.18 22.57 3.95
C VAL A 160 0.38 22.16 5.40
#